data_AF-A0A6P1CX87-F1
#
_entry.id   AF-A0A6P1CX87-F1
#
_cell.length_a   1.000
_cell.length_b   1.000
_cell.length_c   1.000
_cell.angle_alpha   90.00
_cell.angle_beta   90.00
_cell.angle_gamma   90.00
#
_symmetry.space_group_name_H-M   'P 1'
#
loop_
_entity.id
_entity.type
_entity.pdbx_description
1 polymer ?
#
loop_
_entity_poly.entity_id
_entity_poly.type
_entity_poly.pdbx_seq_one_letter_code
_entity_poly.pdbx_strand_id
1 'polypeptide(L)'
;IEYGVEILNVPLIVVFGHDSCGAVKATLDALDGGDVPGGFIRSLVERVTPSILLGRREGLSTVDEFEARHVQETAELLRQRSSIIAERVADGRCAIACVTYTLADGKAKLH
;
A
#
# COMPACT_ATOMS: atom_id res chain seq x y z
N ILE A 1 -10.18 -8.71 -5.42
CA ILE A 1 -8.84 -9.07 -5.93
C ILE A 1 -8.79 -10.57 -6.23
N GLU A 2 -9.05 -11.45 -5.26
CA GLU A 2 -9.02 -12.91 -5.45
C GLU A 2 -9.85 -13.42 -6.64
N TYR A 3 -11.07 -12.91 -6.85
CA TYR A 3 -11.88 -13.29 -8.02
C TYR A 3 -11.14 -13.08 -9.36
N GLY A 4 -10.41 -11.97 -9.49
CA GLY A 4 -9.61 -11.71 -10.69
C GLY A 4 -8.48 -12.72 -10.85
N VAL A 5 -7.82 -13.09 -9.76
CA VAL A 5 -6.72 -14.06 -9.77
C VAL A 5 -7.22 -15.48 -10.01
N GLU A 6 -8.27 -15.90 -9.30
CA GLU A 6 -8.72 -17.29 -9.26
C GLU A 6 -9.66 -17.63 -10.42
N ILE A 7 -10.63 -16.76 -10.70
CA ILE A 7 -11.67 -17.03 -11.69
C ILE A 7 -11.29 -16.47 -13.05
N LEU A 8 -10.76 -15.24 -13.09
CA LEU A 8 -10.36 -14.60 -14.34
C LEU A 8 -8.92 -14.90 -14.76
N ASN A 9 -8.15 -15.57 -13.90
CA ASN A 9 -6.75 -15.94 -14.14
C ASN A 9 -5.87 -14.75 -14.54
N VAL A 10 -6.08 -13.57 -13.95
CA VAL A 10 -5.23 -12.40 -14.25
C VAL A 10 -3.79 -12.66 -13.81
N PRO A 11 -2.80 -12.42 -14.68
CA PRO A 11 -1.40 -12.73 -14.38
C PRO A 11 -0.71 -11.64 -13.56
N LEU A 12 -1.36 -10.50 -13.33
CA LEU A 12 -0.75 -9.35 -12.66
C LEU A 12 -1.77 -8.61 -11.79
N ILE A 13 -1.39 -8.38 -10.53
CA ILE A 13 -1.98 -7.40 -9.64
C ILE A 13 -1.06 -6.18 -9.62
N VAL A 14 -1.62 -4.97 -9.72
CA VAL A 14 -0.88 -3.73 -9.51
C VAL A 14 -1.42 -3.04 -8.27
N VAL A 15 -0.58 -2.90 -7.25
CA VAL A 15 -0.86 -2.01 -6.11
C VAL A 15 -0.36 -0.63 -6.51
N PHE A 16 -1.30 0.31 -6.66
CA PHE A 16 -1.05 1.59 -7.31
C PHE A 16 -1.29 2.75 -6.34
N GLY A 17 -0.21 3.27 -5.77
CA GLY A 17 -0.19 4.48 -4.95
C GLY A 17 0.07 5.74 -5.77
N HIS A 18 0.12 6.88 -5.10
CA HIS A 18 0.39 8.17 -5.72
C HIS A 18 0.98 9.16 -4.70
N ASP A 19 1.66 10.19 -5.21
CA ASP A 19 2.15 11.32 -4.40
C ASP A 19 1.01 12.14 -3.80
N SER A 20 1.28 12.84 -2.70
CA SER A 20 0.30 13.67 -1.99
C SER A 20 -0.93 12.90 -1.51
N CYS A 21 -0.74 11.65 -1.07
CA CYS A 21 -1.82 10.80 -0.57
C CYS A 21 -2.40 11.33 0.75
N GLY A 22 -3.66 11.78 0.71
CA GLY A 22 -4.36 12.31 1.88
C GLY A 22 -4.48 11.32 3.04
N ALA A 23 -4.57 10.01 2.77
CA ALA A 23 -4.63 8.98 3.80
C ALA A 23 -3.28 8.83 4.53
N VAL A 24 -2.16 8.80 3.80
CA VAL A 24 -0.81 8.76 4.38
C VAL A 24 -0.54 10.02 5.19
N LYS A 25 -0.89 11.19 4.64
CA LYS A 25 -0.77 12.46 5.35
C LYS A 25 -1.60 12.48 6.64
N ALA A 26 -2.87 12.11 6.59
CA ALA A 26 -3.74 12.06 7.77
C ALA A 26 -3.19 11.11 8.85
N THR A 27 -2.57 10.00 8.44
CA THR A 27 -1.91 9.09 9.38
C THR A 27 -0.66 9.69 10.01
N LEU A 28 0.18 10.39 9.23
CA LEU A 28 1.33 11.11 9.77
C LEU A 28 0.89 12.20 10.76
N ASP A 29 -0.11 13.01 10.39
CA ASP A 29 -0.67 14.05 11.25
C ASP A 29 -1.24 13.45 12.56
N ALA A 30 -1.93 12.30 12.47
CA ALA A 30 -2.45 11.61 13.66
C ALA A 30 -1.35 11.02 14.56
N LEU A 31 -0.26 10.50 13.97
CA LEU A 31 0.87 9.95 14.72
C LEU A 31 1.74 11.03 15.38
N ASP A 32 1.90 12.18 14.72
CA ASP A 32 2.77 13.26 15.19
C ASP A 32 2.04 14.27 16.08
N GLY A 33 0.79 14.59 15.73
CA GLY A 33 -0.06 15.54 16.46
C GLY A 33 -0.99 14.90 17.49
N GLY A 34 -1.22 13.58 17.42
CA GLY A 34 -2.09 12.84 18.34
C GLY A 34 -3.60 13.03 18.10
N ASP A 35 -4.01 13.85 17.14
CA ASP A 35 -5.42 14.03 16.78
C ASP A 35 -5.84 12.96 15.77
N VAL A 36 -6.55 11.95 16.26
CA VAL A 36 -7.03 10.83 15.43
C VAL A 36 -8.46 11.14 14.97
N PRO A 37 -8.71 11.24 13.65
CA PRO A 37 -10.03 11.58 13.14
C PRO A 37 -11.11 10.59 13.60
N GLY A 38 -12.35 11.06 13.67
CA GLY A 38 -13.52 10.25 14.02
C GLY A 38 -14.10 9.45 12.85
N GLY A 39 -15.14 8.66 13.14
CA GLY A 39 -15.91 7.92 12.14
C GLY A 39 -15.08 6.93 11.31
N PHE A 40 -15.49 6.70 10.06
CA PHE A 40 -14.80 5.77 9.16
C PHE A 40 -13.41 6.24 8.71
N ILE A 41 -13.08 7.54 8.85
CA ILE A 41 -11.74 8.06 8.56
C ILE A 41 -10.72 7.43 9.52
N ARG A 42 -11.09 7.24 10.79
CA ARG A 42 -10.25 6.50 11.76
C ARG A 42 -9.80 5.15 11.23
N SER A 43 -10.72 4.40 10.64
CA SER A 43 -10.43 3.06 10.12
C SER A 43 -9.42 3.07 8.98
N LEU A 44 -9.35 4.16 8.21
CA LEU A 44 -8.32 4.33 7.18
C LEU A 44 -6.98 4.61 7.84
N VAL A 45 -6.93 5.56 8.78
CA VAL A 45 -5.71 5.90 9.52
C VAL A 45 -5.12 4.66 10.19
N GLU A 46 -5.92 3.90 10.92
CA GLU A 46 -5.52 2.67 11.60
C GLU A 46 -4.94 1.61 10.66
N ARG A 47 -5.43 1.51 9.42
CA ARG A 47 -4.93 0.55 8.42
C ARG A 47 -3.62 1.00 7.77
N VAL A 48 -3.36 2.31 7.71
CA VAL A 48 -2.13 2.87 7.13
C VAL A 48 -1.01 2.94 8.17
N THR A 49 -1.35 3.15 9.45
CA THR A 49 -0.41 3.29 10.57
C THR A 49 0.72 2.25 10.58
N PRO A 50 0.47 0.93 10.40
CA PRO A 50 1.55 -0.05 10.41
C PRO A 50 2.64 0.24 9.39
N SER A 51 2.29 0.66 8.17
CA SER A 51 3.26 0.97 7.12
C SER A 51 4.15 2.17 7.49
N ILE A 52 3.58 3.17 8.15
CA ILE A 52 4.33 4.36 8.60
C ILE A 52 5.28 3.99 9.73
N LEU A 53 4.83 3.20 10.71
CA LEU A 53 5.67 2.77 11.82
C LEU A 53 6.83 1.87 11.35
N LEU A 54 6.58 0.98 10.39
CA LEU A 54 7.61 0.18 9.74
C LEU A 54 8.61 1.06 9.00
N GLY A 55 8.14 2.00 8.18
CA GLY A 55 9.01 2.94 7.48
C GLY A 55 9.88 3.78 8.42
N ARG A 56 9.32 4.27 9.53
CA ARG A 56 10.10 5.03 10.55
C ARG A 56 11.20 4.17 11.15
N ARG A 57 10.90 2.90 11.45
CA ARG A 57 11.89 1.94 11.96
C ARG A 57 13.01 1.68 10.95
N GLU A 58 12.71 1.77 9.66
CA GLU A 58 13.66 1.63 8.55
C GLU A 58 14.39 2.95 8.21
N GLY A 59 14.10 4.04 8.92
CA GLY A 59 14.75 5.34 8.74
C GLY A 59 14.11 6.23 7.68
N LEU A 60 12.93 5.88 7.16
CA LEU A 60 12.18 6.72 6.22
C LEU A 60 11.64 7.97 6.93
N SER A 61 11.57 9.08 6.19
CA SER A 61 11.26 10.39 6.78
C SER A 61 10.35 11.27 5.94
N THR A 62 10.28 11.04 4.63
CA THR A 62 9.46 11.83 3.71
C THR A 62 8.11 11.15 3.42
N VAL A 63 7.11 11.94 3.06
CA VAL A 63 5.77 11.44 2.70
C VAL A 63 5.85 10.45 1.53
N ASP A 64 6.62 10.79 0.48
CA ASP A 64 6.79 9.94 -0.71
C ASP A 64 7.45 8.59 -0.38
N GLU A 65 8.41 8.57 0.55
CA GLU A 65 9.01 7.32 1.05
C GLU A 65 7.97 6.46 1.78
N PHE A 66 7.15 7.08 2.63
CA PHE A 66 6.09 6.37 3.34
C PHE A 66 4.99 5.85 2.40
N GLU A 67 4.66 6.59 1.34
CA GLU A 67 3.73 6.14 0.32
C GLU A 67 4.26 4.92 -0.43
N ALA A 68 5.52 4.96 -0.89
CA ALA A 68 6.17 3.82 -1.53
C ALA A 68 6.20 2.60 -0.58
N ARG A 69 6.52 2.82 0.70
CA ARG A 69 6.51 1.76 1.70
C ARG A 69 5.11 1.20 1.93
N HIS A 70 4.09 2.05 1.96
CA HIS A 70 2.70 1.62 2.14
C HIS A 70 2.19 0.77 0.97
N VAL A 71 2.59 1.08 -0.26
CA VAL A 71 2.31 0.25 -1.43
C VAL A 71 2.93 -1.15 -1.28
N GLN A 72 4.20 -1.22 -0.88
CA GLN A 72 4.89 -2.50 -0.66
C GLN A 72 4.25 -3.32 0.48
N GLU A 73 3.92 -2.67 1.59
CA GLU A 73 3.23 -3.32 2.71
C GLU A 73 1.83 -3.81 2.31
N THR A 74 1.13 -3.07 1.45
CA THR A 74 -0.17 -3.51 0.92
C THR A 74 -0.01 -4.77 0.06
N ALA A 75 1.02 -4.83 -0.80
CA ALA A 75 1.32 -6.02 -1.58
C ALA A 75 1.64 -7.23 -0.70
N GLU A 76 2.41 -7.03 0.37
CA GLU A 76 2.75 -8.07 1.33
C GLU A 76 1.50 -8.54 2.11
N LEU A 77 0.64 -7.63 2.55
CA LEU A 77 -0.63 -7.98 3.19
C LEU A 77 -1.56 -8.80 2.28
N LEU A 78 -1.57 -8.54 0.96
CA LEU A 78 -2.31 -9.35 0.00
C LEU A 78 -1.80 -10.80 -0.01
N ARG A 79 -0.48 -11.00 0.01
CA ARG A 79 0.13 -12.34 0.07
C ARG A 79 -0.14 -13.04 1.39
N GLN A 80 -0.05 -12.32 2.51
CA GLN A 80 -0.24 -12.88 3.84
C GLN A 80 -1.69 -13.26 4.14
N ARG A 81 -2.66 -12.50 3.63
CA ARG A 81 -4.09 -12.68 3.96
C ARG A 81 -4.85 -13.56 3.00
N SER A 82 -4.31 -13.84 1.82
CA SER A 82 -4.97 -14.64 0.79
C SER A 82 -4.08 -15.81 0.37
N SER A 83 -4.45 -17.03 0.76
CA SER A 83 -3.76 -18.23 0.29
C SER A 83 -3.83 -18.37 -1.23
N ILE A 84 -4.96 -17.98 -1.84
CA ILE A 84 -5.14 -17.95 -3.29
C ILE A 84 -4.06 -17.09 -3.95
N ILE A 85 -3.88 -15.85 -3.50
CA ILE A 85 -2.88 -14.95 -4.08
C ILE A 85 -1.48 -15.47 -3.79
N ALA A 86 -1.21 -15.92 -2.56
CA ALA A 86 0.11 -16.43 -2.18
C ALA A 86 0.54 -17.63 -3.03
N GLU A 87 -0.34 -18.63 -3.22
CA GLU A 87 -0.08 -19.82 -4.04
C GLU A 87 0.15 -19.45 -5.51
N ARG A 88 -0.70 -18.59 -6.06
CA ARG A 88 -0.60 -18.15 -7.47
C ARG A 88 0.69 -17.39 -7.74
N VAL A 89 1.17 -16.60 -6.77
CA VAL A 89 2.46 -15.92 -6.83
C VAL A 89 3.62 -16.89 -6.67
N ALA A 90 3.55 -17.82 -5.71
CA ALA A 90 4.59 -18.81 -5.48
C ALA A 90 4.82 -19.73 -6.69
N ASP A 91 3.75 -20.09 -7.39
CA ASP A 91 3.79 -20.93 -8.59
C ASP A 91 4.14 -20.13 -9.88
N GLY A 92 4.37 -18.81 -9.78
CA GLY A 92 4.70 -17.94 -10.91
C GLY A 92 3.53 -17.67 -11.88
N ARG A 93 2.29 -17.97 -11.48
CA ARG A 93 1.07 -17.75 -12.28
C ARG A 93 0.51 -16.33 -12.16
N CYS A 94 0.87 -15.61 -11.10
CA CYS A 94 0.49 -14.22 -10.87
C CYS A 94 1.69 -13.46 -10.30
N ALA A 95 1.85 -12.19 -10.67
CA ALA A 95 2.81 -11.28 -10.06
C ALA A 95 2.08 -10.12 -9.35
N ILE A 96 2.74 -9.50 -8.37
CA ILE A 96 2.26 -8.26 -7.74
C ILE A 96 3.29 -7.18 -8.02
N ALA A 97 2.88 -6.11 -8.72
CA ALA A 97 3.71 -4.94 -8.97
C ALA A 97 3.34 -3.81 -8.01
N CYS A 98 4.35 -3.19 -7.41
CA CYS A 98 4.21 -2.01 -6.54
C CYS A 98 4.51 -0.76 -7.34
N VAL A 99 3.55 0.14 -7.49
CA VAL A 99 3.70 1.33 -8.34
C VAL A 99 3.27 2.58 -7.58
N THR A 100 4.01 3.68 -7.75
CA THR A 100 3.55 5.03 -7.37
C THR A 100 3.43 5.93 -8.58
N TYR A 101 2.39 6.74 -8.61
CA TYR A 101 2.13 7.75 -9.63
C TYR A 101 2.52 9.15 -9.15
N THR A 102 3.12 9.96 -10.04
CA THR A 102 3.43 11.36 -9.76
C THR A 102 2.44 12.27 -10.49
N LEU A 103 1.63 13.03 -9.75
CA LEU A 103 0.56 13.88 -10.25
C LEU A 103 1.07 15.00 -11.16
N ALA A 104 2.25 15.55 -10.86
CA ALA A 104 2.80 16.70 -11.57
C ALA A 104 3.19 16.38 -13.02
N ASP A 105 3.66 15.16 -13.30
CA ASP A 105 4.19 14.78 -14.62
C ASP A 105 3.61 13.47 -15.19
N GLY A 106 2.71 12.81 -14.47
CA GLY A 106 1.98 11.63 -14.89
C GLY A 106 2.79 10.34 -14.94
N LYS A 107 4.00 10.31 -14.34
CA LYS A 107 4.84 9.12 -14.39
C LYS A 107 4.43 8.07 -13.36
N ALA A 108 4.50 6.81 -13.78
CA ALA A 108 4.37 5.65 -12.90
C ALA A 108 5.76 5.05 -12.64
N LYS A 109 6.16 4.99 -11.36
CA LYS A 109 7.42 4.40 -10.90
C LYS A 109 7.15 3.03 -10.29
N LEU A 110 7.87 2.02 -10.77
CA LEU A 110 7.89 0.68 -10.19
C LEU A 110 8.86 0.63 -8.99
N HIS A 111 8.47 -0.07 -7.91
CA HIS A 111 9.26 -0.29 -6.69
C HIS A 111 9.44 -1.77 -6.37
#